data_AF-M4NG85-F1
#
_entry.id   AF-M4NG85-F1
#
_cell.length_a   1.000
_cell.length_b   1.000
_cell.length_c   1.000
_cell.angle_alpha   90.00
_cell.angle_beta   90.00
_cell.angle_gamma   90.00
#
_symmetry.space_group_name_H-M   'P 1'
#
loop_
_entity.id
_entity.type
_entity.pdbx_description
1 polymer ?
#
loop_
_entity_poly.entity_id
_entity_poly.type
_entity_poly.pdbx_seq_one_letter_code
_entity_poly.pdbx_strand_id
1 'polypeptide(L)'
;MHHVRHVLAIPALHAVVAATLDRGIHYQDDFAEACHGAWIAALPLVDEELEAVVVRTDLGETFESRRDRGRALKERLAGAPRGTWAVIEEHMAGHKVHFNALMSVGDGQVECRGDGWGSRPTFKAMCTRLVGMEVYLARCKVEEERRQESGRTIIQTRGLAEGGRLRAIRLEGVVYSSATIESVAMDKGRVTLTCARRGSAKRRVISAYASAITFLETKASAAKAARPSSVA
;
A
#
# COMPACT_ATOMS: atom_id res chain seq x y z
N MET A 1 -1.13 0.32 9.97
CA MET A 1 -2.30 0.37 9.06
C MET A 1 -3.38 1.39 9.48
N HIS A 2 -3.51 1.74 10.77
CA HIS A 2 -4.48 2.76 11.22
C HIS A 2 -4.15 4.17 10.70
N HIS A 3 -2.89 4.60 10.81
CA HIS A 3 -2.42 5.92 10.38
C HIS A 3 -2.80 6.28 8.93
N VAL A 4 -2.60 5.37 7.98
CA VAL A 4 -2.93 5.57 6.55
C VAL A 4 -4.41 5.84 6.32
N ARG A 5 -5.29 5.22 7.12
CA ARG A 5 -6.74 5.46 7.02
C ARG A 5 -7.10 6.87 7.45
N HIS A 6 -6.42 7.42 8.46
CA HIS A 6 -6.62 8.80 8.91
C HIS A 6 -6.12 9.80 7.86
N VAL A 7 -4.95 9.55 7.29
CA VAL A 7 -4.36 10.41 6.26
C VAL A 7 -5.25 10.49 5.02
N LEU A 8 -5.77 9.35 4.54
CA LEU A 8 -6.68 9.33 3.40
C LEU A 8 -8.12 9.75 3.71
N ALA A 9 -8.51 9.87 4.98
CA ALA A 9 -9.78 10.48 5.34
C ALA A 9 -9.80 11.99 5.04
N ILE A 10 -8.63 12.61 4.81
CA ILE A 10 -8.51 14.01 4.38
C ILE A 10 -8.74 14.09 2.87
N PRO A 11 -9.86 14.68 2.40
CA PRO A 11 -10.22 14.64 0.98
C PRO A 11 -9.17 15.29 0.07
N ALA A 12 -8.50 16.34 0.55
CA ALA A 12 -7.45 17.03 -0.20
C ALA A 12 -6.24 16.10 -0.51
N LEU A 13 -5.86 15.25 0.44
CA LEU A 13 -4.74 14.32 0.25
C LEU A 13 -5.11 13.18 -0.70
N HIS A 14 -6.33 12.64 -0.56
CA HIS A 14 -6.86 11.66 -1.51
C HIS A 14 -6.88 12.21 -2.94
N ALA A 15 -7.41 13.43 -3.12
CA ALA A 15 -7.50 14.10 -4.42
C ALA A 15 -6.12 14.33 -5.06
N VAL A 16 -5.12 14.75 -4.29
CA VAL A 16 -3.75 14.94 -4.79
C VAL A 16 -3.11 13.63 -5.23
N VAL A 17 -3.31 12.55 -4.47
CA VAL A 17 -2.82 11.22 -4.87
C VAL A 17 -3.49 10.76 -6.16
N ALA A 18 -4.81 10.90 -6.27
CA ALA A 18 -5.56 10.56 -7.48
C ALA A 18 -5.08 11.38 -8.69
N ALA A 19 -4.94 12.70 -8.55
CA ALA A 19 -4.46 13.57 -9.61
C ALA A 19 -3.02 13.24 -10.04
N THR A 20 -2.14 12.88 -9.10
CA THR A 20 -0.76 12.48 -9.38
C THR A 20 -0.71 11.16 -10.15
N LEU A 21 -1.57 10.19 -9.80
CA LEU A 21 -1.73 8.96 -10.58
C LEU A 21 -2.26 9.24 -12.00
N ASP A 22 -3.21 10.14 -12.15
CA ASP A 22 -3.81 10.49 -13.45
C ASP A 22 -2.82 11.20 -14.37
N ARG A 23 -1.79 11.85 -13.81
CA ARG A 23 -0.65 12.42 -14.55
C ARG A 23 0.37 11.37 -15.00
N GLY A 24 0.20 10.10 -14.64
CA GLY A 24 1.11 9.01 -15.03
C GLY A 24 2.45 9.01 -14.28
N ILE A 25 2.54 9.68 -13.12
CA ILE A 25 3.75 9.65 -12.28
C ILE A 25 3.75 8.30 -11.56
N HIS A 26 4.79 7.51 -11.77
CA HIS A 26 4.87 6.14 -11.24
C HIS A 26 6.11 5.88 -10.37
N TYR A 27 7.19 6.63 -10.58
CA TYR A 27 8.39 6.55 -9.73
C TYR A 27 8.10 7.13 -8.35
N GLN A 28 8.51 6.42 -7.30
CA GLN A 28 8.10 6.74 -5.93
C GLN A 28 8.63 8.10 -5.47
N ASP A 29 9.86 8.45 -5.85
CA ASP A 29 10.48 9.71 -5.44
C ASP A 29 9.76 10.91 -6.08
N ASP A 30 9.55 10.87 -7.40
CA ASP A 30 8.77 11.88 -8.12
C ASP A 30 7.33 12.00 -7.61
N PHE A 31 6.72 10.86 -7.26
CA PHE A 31 5.36 10.83 -6.71
C PHE A 31 5.29 11.49 -5.34
N ALA A 32 6.25 11.18 -4.47
CA ALA A 32 6.37 11.78 -3.14
C ALA A 32 6.62 13.28 -3.25
N GLU A 33 7.52 13.70 -4.13
CA GLU A 33 7.82 15.11 -4.39
C GLU A 33 6.57 15.87 -4.86
N ALA A 34 5.83 15.31 -5.82
CA ALA A 34 4.59 15.91 -6.35
C ALA A 34 3.50 16.08 -5.27
N CYS A 35 3.43 15.17 -4.30
CA CYS A 35 2.45 15.22 -3.21
C CYS A 35 2.91 16.04 -2.01
N HIS A 36 4.23 16.27 -1.87
CA HIS A 36 4.85 16.77 -0.63
C HIS A 36 4.25 18.10 -0.16
N GLY A 37 4.09 19.07 -1.07
CA GLY A 37 3.54 20.38 -0.73
C GLY A 37 2.14 20.32 -0.12
N ALA A 38 1.25 19.51 -0.72
CA ALA A 38 -0.11 19.31 -0.21
C ALA A 38 -0.10 18.59 1.15
N TRP A 39 0.83 17.66 1.34
CA TRP A 39 0.99 16.92 2.59
C TRP A 39 1.37 17.84 3.75
N ILE A 40 2.39 18.68 3.56
CA ILE A 40 2.82 19.64 4.58
C ILE A 40 1.73 20.66 4.89
N ALA A 41 0.98 21.10 3.87
CA ALA A 41 -0.12 22.04 4.07
C ALA A 41 -1.30 21.44 4.86
N ALA A 42 -1.65 20.17 4.60
CA ALA A 42 -2.77 19.52 5.28
C ALA A 42 -2.39 18.98 6.66
N LEU A 43 -1.14 18.57 6.84
CA LEU A 43 -0.63 17.89 8.02
C LEU A 43 0.72 18.51 8.45
N PRO A 44 0.71 19.73 9.01
CA PRO A 44 1.93 20.42 9.40
C PRO A 44 2.72 19.64 10.46
N LEU A 45 4.04 19.76 10.38
CA LEU A 45 5.00 19.11 11.29
C LEU A 45 5.64 20.18 12.17
N VAL A 46 5.78 19.91 13.47
CA VAL A 46 6.56 20.75 14.38
C VAL A 46 7.99 20.22 14.49
N ASP A 47 8.97 21.14 14.47
CA ASP A 47 10.37 20.78 14.71
C ASP A 47 10.66 20.87 16.22
N GLU A 48 10.38 19.78 16.92
CA GLU A 48 10.67 19.64 18.35
C GLU A 48 11.48 18.36 18.57
N GLU A 49 12.77 18.51 18.85
CA GLU A 49 13.65 17.39 19.19
C GLU A 49 13.56 17.10 20.69
N LEU A 50 13.12 15.91 21.07
CA LEU A 50 13.25 15.41 22.44
C LEU A 50 14.69 15.01 22.72
N GLU A 51 15.06 15.04 24.01
CA GLU A 51 16.37 14.60 24.47
C GLU A 51 16.76 13.22 23.91
N ALA A 52 17.95 13.18 23.30
CA ALA A 52 18.47 11.97 22.67
C ALA A 52 18.76 10.88 23.70
N VAL A 53 18.47 9.62 23.33
CA VAL A 53 18.79 8.46 24.16
C VAL A 53 20.12 7.87 23.69
N VAL A 54 21.14 7.94 24.55
CA VAL A 54 22.45 7.32 24.26
C VAL A 54 22.49 5.91 24.81
N VAL A 55 22.69 4.92 23.94
CA VAL A 55 22.83 3.50 24.26
C VAL A 55 24.30 3.11 24.16
N ARG A 56 24.86 2.58 25.24
CA ARG A 56 26.29 2.23 25.34
C ARG A 56 26.47 0.72 25.36
N THR A 57 26.25 0.09 24.21
CA THR A 57 26.47 -1.36 24.04
C THR A 57 27.96 -1.69 24.19
N ASP A 58 28.83 -0.75 23.82
CA ASP A 58 30.28 -0.78 24.07
C ASP A 58 30.66 -0.90 25.55
N LEU A 59 29.81 -0.40 26.45
CA LEU A 59 30.01 -0.43 27.91
C LEU A 59 29.19 -1.53 28.61
N GLY A 60 28.67 -2.50 27.85
CA GLY A 60 27.94 -3.65 28.41
C GLY A 60 26.52 -3.33 28.86
N GLU A 61 25.90 -2.26 28.34
CA GLU A 61 24.50 -1.96 28.63
C GLU A 61 23.60 -3.14 28.24
N THR A 62 22.67 -3.50 29.13
CA THR A 62 21.79 -4.65 28.93
C THR A 62 20.69 -4.37 27.90
N PHE A 63 20.24 -5.44 27.24
CA PHE A 63 19.10 -5.38 26.31
C PHE A 63 17.84 -4.81 26.99
N GLU A 64 17.59 -5.17 28.24
CA GLU A 64 16.42 -4.73 29.00
C GLU A 64 16.44 -3.23 29.27
N SER A 65 17.58 -2.69 29.73
CA SER A 65 17.77 -1.23 29.91
C SER A 65 17.50 -0.46 28.62
N ARG A 66 18.09 -0.92 27.50
CA ARG A 66 17.86 -0.33 26.18
C ARG A 66 16.39 -0.37 25.78
N ARG A 67 15.73 -1.51 25.99
CA ARG A 67 14.31 -1.70 25.65
C ARG A 67 13.41 -0.79 26.47
N ASP A 68 13.69 -0.61 27.76
CA ASP A 68 12.88 0.22 28.65
C ASP A 68 13.00 1.71 28.29
N ARG A 69 14.22 2.20 28.05
CA ARG A 69 14.45 3.58 27.59
C ARG A 69 13.83 3.83 26.22
N GLY A 70 13.95 2.88 25.30
CA GLY A 70 13.31 2.96 23.98
C GLY A 70 11.79 2.99 24.06
N ARG A 71 11.19 2.22 24.98
CA ARG A 71 9.74 2.23 25.25
C ARG A 71 9.29 3.56 25.84
N ALA A 72 9.96 4.06 26.87
CA ALA A 72 9.65 5.35 27.48
C ALA A 72 9.74 6.50 26.45
N LEU A 73 10.75 6.47 25.57
CA LEU A 73 10.87 7.46 24.50
C LEU A 73 9.71 7.38 23.50
N LYS A 74 9.30 6.16 23.09
CA LYS A 74 8.15 5.97 22.22
C LYS A 74 6.84 6.43 22.86
N GLU A 75 6.64 6.19 24.15
CA GLU A 75 5.47 6.66 24.89
C GLU A 75 5.40 8.19 24.93
N ARG A 76 6.53 8.86 25.18
CA ARG A 76 6.61 10.33 25.11
C ARG A 76 6.28 10.85 23.72
N LEU A 77 6.86 10.26 22.67
CA LEU A 77 6.59 10.65 21.29
C LEU A 77 5.14 10.40 20.88
N ALA A 78 4.53 9.29 21.31
CA ALA A 78 3.15 8.97 20.99
C ALA A 78 2.18 10.05 21.51
N GLY A 79 2.47 10.65 22.67
CA GLY A 79 1.68 11.76 23.22
C GLY A 79 2.02 13.14 22.64
N ALA A 80 3.06 13.26 21.82
CA ALA A 80 3.56 14.53 21.32
C ALA A 80 2.90 14.94 19.99
N PRO A 81 2.90 16.24 19.64
CA PRO A 81 2.43 16.72 18.35
C PRO A 81 3.14 16.05 17.16
N ARG A 82 2.47 16.03 16.01
CA ARG A 82 3.05 15.54 14.75
C ARG A 82 4.34 16.29 14.42
N GLY A 83 5.42 15.56 14.19
CA GLY A 83 6.73 16.12 13.86
C GLY A 83 7.71 16.14 15.02
N THR A 84 7.24 16.08 16.28
CA THR A 84 8.13 15.89 17.43
C THR A 84 8.95 14.61 17.22
N TRP A 85 10.27 14.69 17.42
CA TRP A 85 11.20 13.66 17.01
C TRP A 85 12.27 13.42 18.06
N ALA A 86 12.94 12.27 17.96
CA ALA A 86 14.05 11.92 18.84
C ALA A 86 15.04 11.01 18.14
N VAL A 87 16.28 11.03 18.62
CA VAL A 87 17.35 10.16 18.15
C VAL A 87 17.81 9.23 19.27
N ILE A 88 17.95 7.96 18.94
CA ILE A 88 18.66 6.97 19.74
C ILE A 88 20.05 6.80 19.13
N GLU A 89 21.07 7.09 19.90
CA GLU A 89 22.48 6.94 19.50
C GLU A 89 23.03 5.64 20.09
N GLU A 90 23.26 4.64 19.25
CA GLU A 90 23.78 3.34 19.66
C GLU A 90 25.29 3.27 19.43
N HIS A 91 26.05 3.33 20.52
CA HIS A 91 27.49 3.10 20.51
C HIS A 91 27.76 1.60 20.55
N MET A 92 28.40 1.11 19.50
CA MET A 92 28.81 -0.28 19.33
C MET A 92 30.33 -0.43 19.53
N ALA A 93 30.77 -1.67 19.74
CA ALA A 93 32.20 -1.98 19.82
C ALA A 93 32.96 -1.47 18.58
N GLY A 94 34.17 -0.94 18.80
CA GLY A 94 35.01 -0.40 17.72
C GLY A 94 34.66 1.02 17.29
N HIS A 95 34.12 1.86 18.20
CA HIS A 95 33.80 3.28 17.99
C HIS A 95 32.75 3.55 16.89
N LYS A 96 31.97 2.54 16.50
CA LYS A 96 30.87 2.71 15.55
C LYS A 96 29.65 3.26 16.27
N VAL A 97 29.06 4.31 15.72
CA VAL A 97 27.81 4.88 16.21
C VAL A 97 26.73 4.65 15.15
N HIS A 98 25.59 4.11 15.58
CA HIS A 98 24.41 3.94 14.74
C HIS A 98 23.29 4.81 15.28
N PHE A 99 22.57 5.48 14.39
CA PHE A 99 21.50 6.39 14.77
C PHE A 99 20.15 5.81 14.38
N ASN A 100 19.27 5.64 15.36
CA ASN A 100 17.87 5.27 15.14
C ASN A 100 17.00 6.50 15.41
N ALA A 101 16.12 6.84 14.47
CA ALA A 101 15.32 8.06 14.57
C ALA A 101 13.84 7.73 14.64
N LEU A 102 13.15 8.43 15.53
CA LEU A 102 11.73 8.25 15.80
C LEU A 102 11.01 9.58 15.63
N MET A 103 9.81 9.57 15.05
CA MET A 103 9.01 10.78 14.88
C MET A 103 7.54 10.49 15.20
N SER A 104 6.91 11.38 15.98
CA SER A 104 5.47 11.35 16.20
C SER A 104 4.73 11.70 14.91
N VAL A 105 3.71 10.92 14.59
CA VAL A 105 2.82 11.22 13.46
C VAL A 105 1.54 11.95 13.89
N GLY A 106 1.38 12.21 15.20
CA GLY A 106 0.30 13.00 15.81
C GLY A 106 -0.99 12.26 16.18
N ASP A 107 -1.08 10.96 15.95
CA ASP A 107 -2.28 10.14 16.23
C ASP A 107 -2.01 9.03 17.26
N GLY A 108 -1.01 9.22 18.13
CA GLY A 108 -0.55 8.19 19.06
C GLY A 108 0.43 7.19 18.44
N GLN A 109 0.70 7.27 17.14
CA GLN A 109 1.71 6.42 16.48
C GLN A 109 3.07 7.14 16.40
N VAL A 110 4.12 6.33 16.38
CA VAL A 110 5.50 6.78 16.22
C VAL A 110 6.10 6.05 15.03
N GLU A 111 6.53 6.81 14.03
CA GLU A 111 7.24 6.27 12.88
C GLU A 111 8.69 5.96 13.29
N CYS A 112 9.12 4.74 12.98
CA CYS A 112 10.46 4.24 13.24
C CYS A 112 10.86 3.34 12.08
N ARG A 113 11.91 3.70 11.34
CA ARG A 113 12.52 2.77 10.40
C ARG A 113 13.67 2.02 11.05
N GLY A 114 13.74 0.72 10.79
CA GLY A 114 14.78 -0.17 11.32
C GLY A 114 16.07 -0.20 10.51
N ASP A 115 16.17 0.56 9.40
CA ASP A 115 17.39 0.70 8.60
C ASP A 115 18.38 1.70 9.23
N GLY A 116 17.90 2.53 10.15
CA GLY A 116 18.68 3.53 10.88
C GLY A 116 19.31 4.57 9.96
N TRP A 117 20.34 5.24 10.48
CA TRP A 117 21.07 6.30 9.79
C TRP A 117 22.57 6.14 10.00
N GLY A 118 23.33 6.41 8.93
CA GLY A 118 24.79 6.40 8.96
C GLY A 118 25.42 7.64 9.62
N SER A 119 24.63 8.69 9.81
CA SER A 119 24.98 9.92 10.51
C SER A 119 23.76 10.42 11.30
N ARG A 120 23.96 11.35 12.25
CA ARG A 120 22.85 11.93 13.01
C ARG A 120 21.84 12.56 12.03
N PRO A 121 20.56 12.13 12.06
CA PRO A 121 19.55 12.65 11.14
C PRO A 121 19.23 14.12 11.43
N THR A 122 18.74 14.82 10.42
CA THR A 122 18.15 16.16 10.57
C THR A 122 16.63 16.07 10.54
N PHE A 123 15.95 17.04 11.17
CA PHE A 123 14.49 17.15 11.11
C PHE A 123 13.96 17.09 9.67
N LYS A 124 14.56 17.85 8.75
CA LYS A 124 14.19 17.85 7.33
C LYS A 124 14.27 16.45 6.71
N ALA A 125 15.35 15.71 6.96
CA ALA A 125 15.51 14.36 6.41
C ALA A 125 14.48 13.38 6.98
N MET A 126 14.14 13.51 8.27
CA MET A 126 13.10 12.72 8.90
C MET A 126 11.70 13.05 8.35
N CYS A 127 11.39 14.33 8.17
CA CYS A 127 10.14 14.79 7.56
C CYS A 127 9.96 14.21 6.16
N THR A 128 10.99 14.28 5.32
CA THR A 128 10.94 13.72 3.96
C THR A 128 10.65 12.21 3.99
N ARG A 129 11.27 11.45 4.92
CA ARG A 129 10.99 10.02 5.06
C ARG A 129 9.57 9.74 5.55
N LEU A 130 9.09 10.48 6.54
CA LEU A 130 7.73 10.34 7.08
C LEU A 130 6.68 10.59 5.98
N VAL A 131 6.76 11.75 5.33
CA VAL A 131 5.85 12.13 4.24
C VAL A 131 5.95 11.13 3.09
N GLY A 132 7.16 10.71 2.71
CA GLY A 132 7.35 9.72 1.65
C GLY A 132 6.66 8.39 1.94
N MET A 133 6.68 7.92 3.19
CA MET A 133 5.98 6.70 3.60
C MET A 133 4.46 6.87 3.62
N GLU A 134 3.97 8.00 4.15
CA GLU A 134 2.54 8.31 4.16
C GLU A 134 1.98 8.38 2.72
N VAL A 135 2.69 9.06 1.82
CA VAL A 135 2.33 9.16 0.40
C VAL A 135 2.36 7.79 -0.27
N TYR A 136 3.38 6.97 -0.02
CA TYR A 136 3.45 5.60 -0.55
C TYR A 136 2.21 4.78 -0.14
N LEU A 137 1.90 4.77 1.15
CA LEU A 137 0.78 3.99 1.67
C LEU A 137 -0.57 4.51 1.16
N ALA A 138 -0.71 5.84 1.05
CA ALA A 138 -1.88 6.49 0.47
C ALA A 138 -2.06 6.10 -1.01
N ARG A 139 -0.97 6.15 -1.80
CA ARG A 139 -0.96 5.69 -3.19
C ARG A 139 -1.42 4.25 -3.32
N CYS A 140 -0.85 3.32 -2.55
CA CYS A 140 -1.24 1.92 -2.59
C CYS A 140 -2.74 1.73 -2.34
N LYS A 141 -3.31 2.51 -1.41
CA LYS A 141 -4.72 2.44 -1.07
C LYS A 141 -5.63 3.05 -2.15
N VAL A 142 -5.25 4.17 -2.77
CA VAL A 142 -6.00 4.74 -3.91
C VAL A 142 -5.95 3.83 -5.13
N GLU A 143 -4.80 3.24 -5.45
CA GLU A 143 -4.69 2.24 -6.51
C GLU A 143 -5.59 1.04 -6.25
N GLU A 144 -5.63 0.58 -4.99
CA GLU A 144 -6.50 -0.51 -4.56
C GLU A 144 -7.99 -0.17 -4.72
N GLU A 145 -8.42 1.03 -4.31
CA GLU A 145 -9.79 1.51 -4.50
C GLU A 145 -10.19 1.54 -5.99
N ARG A 146 -9.29 2.01 -6.86
CA ARG A 146 -9.51 2.00 -8.31
C ARG A 146 -9.62 0.58 -8.87
N ARG A 147 -8.79 -0.36 -8.40
CA ARG A 147 -8.90 -1.79 -8.78
C ARG A 147 -10.23 -2.41 -8.34
N GLN A 148 -10.67 -2.11 -7.12
CA GLN A 148 -11.96 -2.58 -6.59
C GLN A 148 -13.14 -2.02 -7.38
N GLU A 149 -13.16 -0.73 -7.69
CA GLU A 149 -14.21 -0.10 -8.52
C GLU A 149 -14.26 -0.69 -9.93
N SER A 150 -13.10 -0.82 -10.58
CA SER A 150 -13.00 -1.49 -11.88
C SER A 150 -13.50 -2.94 -11.81
N GLY A 151 -13.14 -3.67 -10.76
CA GLY A 151 -13.63 -5.03 -10.51
C GLY A 151 -15.15 -5.10 -10.36
N ARG A 152 -15.74 -4.19 -9.57
CA ARG A 152 -17.20 -4.06 -9.41
C ARG A 152 -17.90 -3.81 -10.74
N THR A 153 -17.36 -2.89 -11.53
CA THR A 153 -17.87 -2.59 -12.87
C THR A 153 -17.86 -3.83 -13.76
N ILE A 154 -16.77 -4.62 -13.76
CA ILE A 154 -16.70 -5.84 -14.55
C ILE A 154 -17.69 -6.90 -14.06
N ILE A 155 -17.85 -7.09 -12.75
CA ILE A 155 -18.82 -8.03 -12.19
C ILE A 155 -20.24 -7.69 -12.67
N GLN A 156 -20.64 -6.42 -12.56
CA GLN A 156 -21.97 -5.95 -12.98
C GLN A 156 -22.17 -6.06 -14.48
N THR A 157 -21.25 -5.50 -15.27
CA THR A 157 -21.40 -5.44 -16.74
C THR A 157 -21.35 -6.81 -17.41
N ARG A 158 -20.61 -7.77 -16.84
CA ARG A 158 -20.53 -9.14 -17.35
C ARG A 158 -21.48 -10.12 -16.67
N GLY A 159 -22.26 -9.66 -15.68
CA GLY A 159 -23.17 -10.51 -14.92
C GLY A 159 -22.46 -11.69 -14.24
N LEU A 160 -21.27 -11.45 -13.66
CA LEU A 160 -20.52 -12.50 -12.98
C LEU A 160 -21.25 -12.89 -11.69
N ALA A 161 -21.60 -14.16 -11.56
CA ALA A 161 -22.33 -14.71 -10.42
C ALA A 161 -21.77 -16.08 -10.02
N GLU A 162 -21.98 -16.46 -8.77
CA GLU A 162 -21.60 -17.78 -8.25
C GLU A 162 -22.24 -18.91 -9.09
N GLY A 163 -21.48 -19.96 -9.33
CA GLY A 163 -21.84 -21.04 -10.25
C GLY A 163 -21.68 -20.70 -11.74
N GLY A 164 -21.49 -19.43 -12.10
CA GLY A 164 -21.26 -18.98 -13.47
C GLY A 164 -20.02 -19.63 -14.10
N ARG A 165 -20.10 -19.96 -15.39
CA ARG A 165 -19.01 -20.57 -16.14
C ARG A 165 -18.42 -19.61 -17.16
N LEU A 166 -17.12 -19.40 -17.06
CA LEU A 166 -16.33 -18.63 -18.00
C LEU A 166 -15.59 -19.59 -18.95
N ARG A 167 -15.45 -19.19 -20.20
CA ARG A 167 -14.70 -19.94 -21.23
C ARG A 167 -13.61 -19.05 -21.78
N ALA A 168 -12.47 -19.66 -22.10
CA ALA A 168 -11.32 -18.99 -22.71
C ALA A 168 -10.98 -17.65 -22.01
N ILE A 169 -10.50 -17.73 -20.78
CA ILE A 169 -10.06 -16.54 -20.04
C ILE A 169 -8.55 -16.52 -19.92
N ARG A 170 -7.97 -15.32 -19.82
CA ARG A 170 -6.59 -15.13 -19.39
C ARG A 170 -6.58 -14.42 -18.03
N LEU A 171 -5.81 -14.96 -17.10
CA LEU A 171 -5.63 -14.44 -15.75
C LEU A 171 -4.18 -14.67 -15.33
N GLU A 172 -3.52 -13.64 -14.79
CA GLU A 172 -2.10 -13.68 -14.37
C GLU A 172 -1.16 -14.19 -15.49
N GLY A 173 -1.40 -13.75 -16.73
CA GLY A 173 -0.62 -14.18 -17.90
C GLY A 173 -0.90 -15.62 -18.36
N VAL A 174 -1.76 -16.36 -17.68
CA VAL A 174 -2.10 -17.75 -17.98
C VAL A 174 -3.45 -17.84 -18.67
N VAL A 175 -3.52 -18.62 -19.75
CA VAL A 175 -4.79 -18.93 -20.43
C VAL A 175 -5.43 -20.20 -19.84
N TYR A 176 -6.70 -20.08 -19.46
CA TYR A 176 -7.54 -21.16 -18.96
C TYR A 176 -8.65 -21.47 -19.96
N SER A 177 -8.90 -22.77 -20.22
CA SER A 177 -9.94 -23.20 -21.16
C SER A 177 -11.33 -22.97 -20.59
N SER A 178 -11.49 -23.15 -19.28
CA SER A 178 -12.73 -22.88 -18.56
C SER A 178 -12.43 -22.48 -17.12
N ALA A 179 -13.33 -21.71 -16.53
CA ALA A 179 -13.35 -21.43 -15.10
C ALA A 179 -14.79 -21.43 -14.59
N THR A 180 -14.99 -21.91 -13.35
CA THR A 180 -16.26 -21.80 -12.64
C THR A 180 -16.08 -20.78 -11.53
N ILE A 181 -17.02 -19.84 -11.41
CA ILE A 181 -17.06 -18.86 -10.32
C ILE A 181 -17.57 -19.57 -9.07
N GLU A 182 -16.73 -19.62 -8.04
CA GLU A 182 -17.07 -20.21 -6.76
C GLU A 182 -17.69 -19.20 -5.81
N SER A 183 -17.14 -17.98 -5.77
CA SER A 183 -17.67 -16.90 -4.95
C SER A 183 -17.44 -15.53 -5.58
N VAL A 184 -18.32 -14.58 -5.25
CA VAL A 184 -18.22 -13.19 -5.69
C VAL A 184 -18.22 -12.27 -4.47
N ALA A 185 -17.11 -11.58 -4.23
CA ALA A 185 -17.00 -10.52 -3.23
C ALA A 185 -17.24 -9.18 -3.91
N MET A 186 -18.52 -8.82 -4.06
CA MET A 186 -18.95 -7.63 -4.80
C MET A 186 -18.39 -6.34 -4.18
N ASP A 187 -18.40 -6.22 -2.86
CA ASP A 187 -17.83 -5.07 -2.13
C ASP A 187 -16.35 -4.82 -2.47
N LYS A 188 -15.60 -5.90 -2.74
CA LYS A 188 -14.16 -5.85 -3.06
C LYS A 188 -13.87 -5.89 -4.55
N GLY A 189 -14.89 -6.05 -5.41
CA GLY A 189 -14.68 -6.24 -6.85
C GLY A 189 -13.88 -7.50 -7.18
N ARG A 190 -13.95 -8.55 -6.34
CA ARG A 190 -13.15 -9.78 -6.48
C ARG A 190 -14.01 -11.00 -6.74
N VAL A 191 -13.45 -11.97 -7.44
CA VAL A 191 -14.06 -13.28 -7.70
C VAL A 191 -13.08 -14.39 -7.36
N THR A 192 -13.62 -15.51 -6.87
CA THR A 192 -12.87 -16.75 -6.70
C THR A 192 -13.29 -17.72 -7.79
N LEU A 193 -12.30 -18.28 -8.48
CA LEU A 193 -12.49 -19.11 -9.66
C LEU A 193 -11.80 -20.46 -9.47
N THR A 194 -12.49 -21.55 -9.80
CA THR A 194 -11.84 -22.82 -10.10
C THR A 194 -11.56 -22.90 -11.59
N CYS A 195 -10.27 -22.83 -11.94
CA CYS A 195 -9.79 -22.75 -13.31
C CYS A 195 -9.24 -24.08 -13.82
N ALA A 196 -9.49 -24.38 -15.10
CA ALA A 196 -8.97 -25.53 -15.81
C ALA A 196 -8.13 -25.09 -17.01
N ARG A 197 -6.93 -25.67 -17.16
CA ARG A 197 -6.10 -25.50 -18.37
C ARG A 197 -6.40 -26.61 -19.36
N ARG A 198 -6.35 -26.30 -20.66
CA ARG A 198 -6.52 -27.30 -21.73
C ARG A 198 -5.45 -28.39 -21.58
N GLY A 199 -5.85 -29.65 -21.67
CA GLY A 199 -4.94 -30.80 -21.55
C GLY A 199 -4.46 -31.09 -20.12
N SER A 200 -5.01 -30.41 -19.10
CA SER A 200 -4.67 -30.68 -17.70
C SER A 200 -5.88 -31.16 -16.90
N ALA A 201 -5.70 -32.26 -16.18
CA ALA A 201 -6.68 -32.73 -15.19
C ALA A 201 -6.69 -31.87 -13.92
N LYS A 202 -5.60 -31.14 -13.64
CA LYS A 202 -5.49 -30.30 -12.44
C LYS A 202 -6.44 -29.10 -12.52
N ARG A 203 -7.05 -28.77 -11.39
CA ARG A 203 -7.86 -27.57 -11.18
C ARG A 203 -7.13 -26.65 -10.21
N ARG A 204 -7.19 -25.35 -10.45
CA ARG A 204 -6.56 -24.34 -9.59
C ARG A 204 -7.61 -23.36 -9.11
N VAL A 205 -7.68 -23.15 -7.80
CA VAL A 205 -8.49 -22.11 -7.18
C VAL A 205 -7.69 -20.81 -7.20
N ILE A 206 -8.27 -19.73 -7.70
CA ILE A 206 -7.62 -18.42 -7.81
C ILE A 206 -8.60 -17.34 -7.36
N SER A 207 -8.14 -16.46 -6.46
CA SER A 207 -8.89 -15.25 -6.07
C SER A 207 -8.24 -14.02 -6.68
N ALA A 208 -8.97 -13.28 -7.51
CA ALA A 208 -8.45 -12.11 -8.21
C ALA A 208 -9.51 -10.99 -8.32
N TYR A 209 -9.07 -9.76 -8.62
CA TYR A 209 -10.00 -8.72 -9.08
C TYR A 209 -10.63 -9.15 -10.39
N ALA A 210 -11.94 -8.90 -10.55
CA ALA A 210 -12.61 -9.22 -11.80
C ALA A 210 -12.03 -8.44 -12.98
N SER A 211 -11.49 -7.24 -12.74
CA SER A 211 -10.77 -6.42 -13.73
C SER A 211 -9.47 -7.04 -14.23
N ALA A 212 -8.88 -8.01 -13.52
CA ALA A 212 -7.70 -8.74 -13.97
C ALA A 212 -8.04 -9.88 -14.97
N ILE A 213 -9.33 -10.17 -15.18
CA ILE A 213 -9.79 -11.22 -16.09
C ILE A 213 -9.87 -10.65 -17.50
N THR A 214 -9.05 -11.18 -18.41
CA THR A 214 -9.21 -10.92 -19.83
C THR A 214 -10.10 -12.01 -20.44
N PHE A 215 -11.27 -11.61 -20.96
CA PHE A 215 -12.17 -12.49 -21.69
C PHE A 215 -11.66 -12.62 -23.13
N LEU A 216 -11.27 -13.83 -23.55
CA LEU A 216 -10.81 -14.06 -24.91
C LEU A 216 -12.02 -14.39 -25.78
N GLU A 217 -12.11 -13.75 -26.95
CA GLU A 217 -13.12 -14.12 -27.92
C GLU A 217 -12.90 -15.56 -28.38
N THR A 218 -13.95 -16.37 -28.30
CA THR A 218 -13.97 -17.68 -28.95
C THR A 218 -14.53 -17.49 -30.36
N LYS A 219 -14.00 -18.22 -31.36
CA LYS A 219 -14.47 -18.17 -32.76
C LYS A 219 -16.00 -18.31 -32.91
N ALA A 220 -16.67 -18.98 -31.97
CA ALA A 220 -18.13 -19.11 -31.93
C ALA A 220 -18.87 -17.81 -31.56
N SER A 221 -18.25 -16.92 -30.78
CA SER A 221 -18.80 -15.60 -30.41
C SER A 221 -18.70 -14.61 -31.57
N ALA A 222 -17.57 -14.62 -32.30
CA ALA A 222 -17.38 -13.81 -33.50
C ALA A 222 -18.37 -14.18 -34.63
N ALA A 223 -18.65 -15.48 -34.81
CA ALA A 223 -19.64 -15.95 -35.78
C ALA A 223 -21.10 -15.58 -35.43
N LYS A 224 -21.42 -15.37 -34.15
CA LYS A 224 -22.76 -14.98 -33.69
C LYS A 224 -22.99 -13.47 -33.80
N ALA A 225 -21.95 -12.65 -33.63
CA ALA A 225 -22.00 -11.21 -33.84
C ALA A 225 -22.05 -10.82 -35.34
N ALA A 226 -21.53 -11.67 -36.23
CA ALA A 226 -21.50 -11.44 -37.67
C ALA A 226 -22.76 -11.88 -38.43
N ARG A 227 -23.79 -12.42 -37.75
CA ARG A 227 -25.08 -12.74 -38.39
C ARG A 227 -25.97 -11.49 -38.40
N PRO A 228 -26.27 -10.87 -39.55
CA PRO A 228 -27.32 -9.85 -39.60
C PRO A 228 -28.64 -10.50 -39.16
N SER A 229 -29.39 -9.78 -38.33
CA SER A 229 -30.75 -10.12 -37.94
C SER A 229 -31.64 -10.13 -39.18
N SER A 230 -31.70 -11.26 -39.88
CA SER A 230 -32.78 -11.53 -40.84
C SER A 230 -33.90 -12.24 -40.09
N VAL A 231 -34.79 -11.47 -39.48
CA VAL A 231 -36.16 -11.91 -39.23
C VAL A 231 -37.06 -10.73 -39.60
N ALA A 232 -38.04 -11.08 -40.43
CA ALA A 232 -38.99 -10.25 -41.14
C ALA A 232 -39.95 -9.47 -40.23
#